data_AF-A0A2V8ZZF5-F1
#
_entry.id   AF-A0A2V8ZZF5-F1
#
_cell.length_a   1.000
_cell.length_b   1.000
_cell.length_c   1.000
_cell.angle_alpha   90.00
_cell.angle_beta   90.00
_cell.angle_gamma   90.00
#
_symmetry.space_group_name_H-M   'P 1'
#
loop_
_entity.id
_entity.type
_entity.pdbx_description
1 polymer ?
#
loop_
_entity_poly.entity_id
_entity_poly.type
_entity_poly.pdbx_seq_one_letter_code
_entity_poly.pdbx_strand_id
1 'polypeptide(L)'
;MRPNEQFPGKGHKIHVCKRCQRVPKSERRAVEDRDDIFGFMHQSHISKKNVARLEQLAKSETPQVASLAAIVLEVARVTPCKCRRVRILARNHRDLLRRLGETGLVFAHTWDRLPPEVLAQMHLEETEVSVKEDKAKLLAPEISRIMPCPLQKTQQPEQPSNLSWCLD
;
A
#
# COMPACT_ATOMS: atom_id res chain seq x y z
N MET A 1 -6.95 6.07 -28.54
CA MET A 1 -7.95 6.82 -27.76
C MET A 1 -7.25 7.93 -27.03
N ARG A 2 -7.70 9.16 -27.22
CA ARG A 2 -7.20 10.32 -26.45
C ARG A 2 -7.66 10.18 -24.99
N PRO A 3 -6.90 10.66 -23.98
CA PRO A 3 -7.24 10.48 -22.56
C PRO A 3 -8.68 10.91 -22.19
N ASN A 4 -9.12 12.00 -22.78
CA ASN A 4 -10.43 12.64 -22.68
C ASN A 4 -11.58 11.81 -23.30
N GLU A 5 -11.30 10.82 -24.16
CA GLU A 5 -12.32 9.93 -24.77
C GLU A 5 -12.54 8.64 -23.97
N GLN A 6 -11.64 8.35 -23.02
CA GLN A 6 -11.66 7.13 -22.21
C GLN A 6 -12.76 7.17 -21.14
N PHE A 7 -13.23 8.36 -20.79
CA PHE A 7 -14.31 8.56 -19.83
C PHE A 7 -15.60 8.94 -20.59
N PRO A 8 -16.78 8.48 -20.15
CA PRO A 8 -18.04 9.01 -20.69
C PRO A 8 -18.08 10.52 -20.42
N GLY A 9 -18.61 11.32 -21.35
CA GLY A 9 -18.58 12.80 -21.30
C GLY A 9 -19.35 13.49 -20.16
N LYS A 10 -19.70 12.75 -19.10
CA LYS A 10 -20.20 13.26 -17.83
C LYS A 10 -19.01 13.35 -16.86
N GLY A 11 -19.00 14.35 -15.98
CA GLY A 11 -17.82 14.76 -15.19
C GLY A 11 -17.00 13.62 -14.55
N HIS A 12 -15.68 13.76 -14.57
CA HIS A 12 -14.73 12.66 -14.36
C HIS A 12 -14.72 12.05 -12.94
N LYS A 13 -15.34 12.71 -11.96
CA LYS A 13 -15.18 12.37 -10.54
C LYS A 13 -15.88 11.07 -10.12
N ILE A 14 -16.86 10.59 -10.89
CA ILE A 14 -17.75 9.46 -10.52
C ILE A 14 -17.71 8.33 -11.57
N HIS A 15 -17.15 8.55 -12.76
CA HIS A 15 -17.25 7.59 -13.85
C HIS A 15 -16.03 6.70 -14.01
N VAL A 16 -16.29 5.38 -14.05
CA VAL A 16 -15.31 4.36 -14.45
C VAL A 16 -14.99 4.52 -15.94
N CYS A 17 -13.71 4.47 -16.32
CA CYS A 17 -13.33 4.58 -17.73
C CYS A 17 -13.88 3.41 -18.56
N LYS A 18 -14.07 3.62 -19.86
CA LYS A 18 -14.62 2.63 -20.81
C LYS A 18 -13.83 1.32 -20.82
N ARG A 19 -12.52 1.36 -20.53
CA ARG A 19 -11.68 0.16 -20.41
C ARG A 19 -12.05 -0.65 -19.17
N CYS A 20 -12.07 0.00 -18.01
CA CYS A 20 -12.43 -0.66 -16.74
C CYS A 20 -13.91 -1.07 -16.73
N GLN A 21 -14.79 -0.37 -17.46
CA GLN A 21 -16.20 -0.75 -17.56
C GLN A 21 -16.43 -2.13 -18.20
N ARG A 22 -15.50 -2.60 -19.05
CA ARG A 22 -15.56 -3.93 -19.66
C ARG A 22 -15.25 -5.06 -18.68
N VAL A 23 -14.61 -4.75 -17.55
CA VAL A 23 -14.30 -5.71 -16.49
C VAL A 23 -15.58 -6.00 -15.70
N PRO A 24 -15.88 -7.28 -15.38
CA PRO A 24 -17.07 -7.63 -14.62
C PRO A 24 -17.08 -6.94 -13.26
N LYS A 25 -18.28 -6.71 -12.73
CA LYS A 25 -18.47 -5.93 -11.50
C LYS A 25 -17.77 -6.56 -10.30
N SER A 26 -17.74 -7.89 -10.22
CA SER A 26 -17.05 -8.63 -9.15
C SER A 26 -15.54 -8.39 -9.15
N GLU A 27 -14.90 -8.49 -10.31
CA GLU A 27 -13.45 -8.24 -10.44
C GLU A 27 -13.10 -6.78 -10.16
N ARG A 28 -13.90 -5.84 -10.67
CA ARG A 28 -13.71 -4.42 -10.32
C ARG A 28 -13.82 -4.19 -8.82
N ARG A 29 -14.82 -4.81 -8.19
CA ARG A 29 -15.04 -4.68 -6.76
C ARG A 29 -13.88 -5.27 -5.96
N ALA A 30 -13.29 -6.39 -6.40
CA ALA A 30 -12.10 -6.93 -5.78
C ALA A 30 -10.89 -5.99 -5.86
N VAL A 31 -10.73 -5.24 -6.96
CA VAL A 31 -9.70 -4.19 -7.09
C VAL A 31 -9.99 -3.04 -6.11
N GLU A 32 -11.22 -2.53 -6.10
CA GLU A 32 -11.63 -1.46 -5.18
C GLU A 32 -11.46 -1.87 -3.70
N ASP A 33 -11.87 -3.08 -3.35
CA ASP A 33 -11.74 -3.60 -1.98
C ASP A 33 -10.27 -3.79 -1.58
N ARG A 34 -9.39 -4.17 -2.52
CA ARG A 34 -7.94 -4.17 -2.27
C ARG A 34 -7.45 -2.76 -2.02
N ASP A 35 -7.76 -1.81 -2.89
CA ASP A 35 -7.33 -0.42 -2.76
C ASP A 35 -7.81 0.20 -1.43
N ASP A 36 -9.03 -0.13 -0.98
CA ASP A 36 -9.53 0.23 0.35
C ASP A 36 -8.64 -0.32 1.47
N ILE A 37 -8.29 -1.62 1.43
CA ILE A 37 -7.42 -2.27 2.43
C ILE A 37 -6.05 -1.58 2.47
N PHE A 38 -5.43 -1.33 1.31
CA PHE A 38 -4.17 -0.59 1.23
C PHE A 38 -4.34 0.83 1.79
N GLY A 39 -5.44 1.50 1.46
CA GLY A 39 -5.78 2.84 1.95
C GLY A 39 -5.90 2.92 3.47
N PHE A 40 -6.48 1.91 4.13
CA PHE A 40 -6.58 1.88 5.59
C PHE A 40 -5.21 1.87 6.27
N MET A 41 -4.22 1.20 5.69
CA MET A 41 -2.85 1.20 6.22
C MET A 41 -2.17 2.58 6.09
N HIS A 42 -2.63 3.44 5.19
CA HIS A 42 -2.14 4.80 5.05
C HIS A 42 -2.77 5.76 6.07
N GLN A 43 -3.87 5.40 6.72
CA GLN A 43 -4.53 6.27 7.70
C GLN A 43 -3.72 6.40 8.99
N SER A 44 -3.70 7.63 9.54
CA SER A 44 -3.07 7.94 10.84
C SER A 44 -3.69 7.14 11.98
N HIS A 45 -5.01 6.90 11.91
CA HIS A 45 -5.75 6.08 12.85
C HIS A 45 -6.82 5.29 12.08
N ILE A 46 -6.80 3.96 12.17
CA ILE A 46 -7.84 3.13 11.57
C ILE A 46 -9.10 3.27 12.42
N SER A 47 -10.11 3.97 11.88
CA SER A 47 -11.36 4.23 12.59
C SER A 47 -12.14 2.94 12.88
N LYS A 48 -13.02 2.95 13.89
CA LYS A 48 -13.92 1.82 14.20
C LYS A 48 -14.77 1.41 13.00
N LYS A 49 -15.21 2.38 12.19
CA LYS A 49 -15.93 2.14 10.95
C LYS A 49 -15.10 1.33 9.95
N ASN A 50 -13.81 1.64 9.83
CA ASN A 50 -12.90 0.94 8.92
C ASN A 50 -12.54 -0.45 9.45
N VAL A 51 -12.48 -0.63 10.77
CA VAL A 51 -12.39 -1.96 11.40
C VAL A 51 -13.61 -2.81 11.04
N ALA A 52 -14.82 -2.28 11.18
CA ALA A 52 -16.03 -3.00 10.79
C ALA A 52 -16.06 -3.32 9.28
N ARG A 53 -15.55 -2.41 8.43
CA ARG A 53 -15.38 -2.68 7.00
C ARG A 53 -14.39 -3.82 6.75
N LEU A 54 -13.25 -3.85 7.45
CA LEU A 54 -12.27 -4.93 7.35
C LEU A 54 -12.86 -6.28 7.78
N GLU A 55 -13.72 -6.31 8.81
CA GLU A 55 -14.43 -7.53 9.24
C GLU A 55 -15.38 -8.07 8.16
N GLN A 56 -15.99 -7.19 7.37
CA GLN A 56 -16.80 -7.59 6.23
C GLN A 56 -15.93 -8.13 5.09
N LEU A 57 -14.84 -7.44 4.77
CA LEU A 57 -13.93 -7.83 3.69
C LEU A 57 -13.20 -9.16 3.98
N ALA A 58 -12.91 -9.44 5.25
CA ALA A 58 -12.34 -10.72 5.69
C ALA A 58 -13.27 -11.93 5.40
N LYS A 59 -14.57 -11.69 5.18
CA LYS A 59 -15.56 -12.70 4.83
C LYS A 59 -15.91 -12.70 3.33
N SER A 60 -15.14 -11.99 2.51
CA SER A 60 -15.39 -11.91 1.07
C SER A 60 -15.13 -13.26 0.37
N GLU A 61 -15.85 -13.50 -0.72
CA GLU A 61 -15.69 -14.70 -1.55
C GLU A 61 -14.35 -14.74 -2.29
N THR A 62 -13.69 -13.58 -2.46
CA THR A 62 -12.39 -13.47 -3.12
C THR A 62 -11.28 -13.79 -2.12
N PRO A 63 -10.58 -14.94 -2.21
CA PRO A 63 -9.66 -15.39 -1.16
C PRO A 63 -8.50 -14.41 -0.91
N GLN A 64 -8.05 -13.73 -1.97
CA GLN A 64 -7.00 -12.71 -1.87
C GLN A 64 -7.45 -11.50 -1.04
N VAL A 65 -8.69 -11.04 -1.24
CA VAL A 65 -9.25 -9.90 -0.47
C VAL A 65 -9.48 -10.31 0.98
N ALA A 66 -10.05 -11.50 1.19
CA ALA A 66 -10.32 -12.05 2.52
C ALA A 66 -9.05 -12.20 3.36
N SER A 67 -8.00 -12.80 2.80
CA SER A 67 -6.71 -12.99 3.48
C SER A 67 -6.02 -11.66 3.81
N LEU A 68 -5.96 -10.73 2.86
CA LEU A 68 -5.41 -9.39 3.09
C LEU A 68 -6.18 -8.64 4.18
N ALA A 69 -7.51 -8.65 4.11
CA ALA A 69 -8.36 -7.98 5.09
C ALA A 69 -8.20 -8.59 6.50
N ALA A 70 -8.06 -9.91 6.61
CA ALA A 70 -7.85 -10.58 7.89
C ALA A 70 -6.54 -10.14 8.55
N ILE A 71 -5.44 -10.09 7.80
CA ILE A 71 -4.14 -9.63 8.32
C ILE A 71 -4.22 -8.17 8.77
N VAL A 72 -4.82 -7.29 7.96
CA VAL A 72 -4.95 -5.86 8.29
C VAL A 72 -5.91 -5.64 9.48
N LEU A 73 -6.94 -6.49 9.62
CA LEU A 73 -7.83 -6.47 10.77
C LEU A 73 -7.09 -6.83 12.07
N GLU A 74 -6.24 -7.86 12.05
CA GLU A 74 -5.38 -8.20 13.21
C GLU A 74 -4.52 -7.00 13.60
N VAL A 75 -3.89 -6.35 12.62
CA VAL A 75 -3.05 -5.17 12.83
C VAL A 75 -3.85 -4.00 13.42
N ALA A 76 -5.08 -3.77 12.94
CA ALA A 76 -5.93 -2.70 13.41
C ALA A 76 -6.40 -2.91 14.87
N ARG A 77 -6.57 -4.17 15.28
CA ARG A 77 -6.93 -4.52 16.67
C ARG A 77 -5.78 -4.32 17.64
N VAL A 78 -4.55 -4.62 17.22
CA VAL A 78 -3.34 -4.41 18.04
C VAL A 78 -2.94 -2.94 18.07
N THR A 79 -2.91 -2.30 16.90
CA THR A 79 -2.38 -0.94 16.70
C THR A 79 -3.15 -0.14 15.66
N PRO A 80 -4.25 0.53 16.05
CA PRO A 80 -5.00 1.36 15.13
C PRO A 80 -4.18 2.60 14.69
N CYS A 81 -3.33 3.14 15.56
CA CYS A 81 -2.51 4.32 15.31
C CYS A 81 -1.25 4.02 14.48
N LYS A 82 -1.01 4.84 13.46
CA LYS A 82 0.09 4.70 12.49
C LYS A 82 1.48 4.87 13.09
N CYS A 83 1.70 5.90 13.89
CA CYS A 83 3.04 6.30 14.35
C CYS A 83 3.76 5.22 15.17
N ARG A 84 3.02 4.30 15.80
CA ARG A 84 3.58 3.25 16.65
C ARG A 84 3.39 1.85 16.07
N ARG A 85 2.72 1.72 14.91
CA ARG A 85 2.31 0.43 14.34
C ARG A 85 3.49 -0.51 14.15
N VAL A 86 4.49 -0.12 13.36
CA VAL A 86 5.68 -0.95 13.11
C VAL A 86 6.45 -1.23 14.39
N ARG A 87 6.64 -0.23 15.25
CA ARG A 87 7.38 -0.39 16.51
C ARG A 87 6.72 -1.40 17.46
N ILE A 88 5.40 -1.35 17.61
CA ILE A 88 4.66 -2.26 18.49
C ILE A 88 4.61 -3.65 17.86
N LEU A 89 4.37 -3.75 16.55
CA LEU A 89 4.40 -5.03 15.84
C LEU A 89 5.77 -5.70 15.95
N ALA A 90 6.87 -4.97 15.74
CA ALA A 90 8.22 -5.51 15.84
C ALA A 90 8.57 -6.00 17.26
N ARG A 91 8.04 -5.34 18.30
CA ARG A 91 8.30 -5.72 19.70
C ARG A 91 7.45 -6.90 20.15
N ASN A 92 6.16 -6.88 19.85
CA ASN A 92 5.18 -7.77 20.48
C ASN A 92 4.56 -8.80 19.52
N HIS A 93 4.60 -8.55 18.21
CA HIS A 93 3.90 -9.35 17.20
C HIS A 93 4.75 -9.55 15.93
N ARG A 94 5.96 -10.10 16.10
CA ARG A 94 6.92 -10.30 14.99
C ARG A 94 6.35 -11.17 13.87
N ASP A 95 5.56 -12.18 14.21
CA ASP A 95 4.90 -13.04 13.21
C ASP A 95 3.84 -12.30 12.39
N LEU A 96 3.08 -11.39 13.01
CA LEU A 96 2.12 -10.56 12.30
C LEU A 96 2.85 -9.56 11.39
N LEU A 97 3.97 -9.00 11.84
CA LEU A 97 4.80 -8.13 11.02
C LEU A 97 5.36 -8.86 9.79
N ARG A 98 5.83 -10.11 9.97
CA ARG A 98 6.33 -10.96 8.87
C ARG A 98 5.23 -11.25 7.84
N ARG A 99 4.08 -11.78 8.28
CA ARG A 99 2.92 -12.04 7.41
C ARG A 99 2.46 -10.79 6.67
N LEU A 100 2.50 -9.63 7.34
CA LEU A 100 2.17 -8.36 6.70
C LEU A 100 3.23 -7.96 5.66
N GLY A 101 4.52 -8.18 5.92
CA GLY A 101 5.59 -7.93 4.94
C GLY A 101 5.44 -8.76 3.66
N GLU A 102 5.05 -10.03 3.79
CA GLU A 102 4.83 -10.95 2.65
C GLU A 102 3.73 -10.47 1.69
N THR A 103 2.78 -9.67 2.17
CA THR A 103 1.69 -9.12 1.33
C THR A 103 2.11 -7.93 0.46
N GLY A 104 3.30 -7.37 0.70
CA GLY A 104 3.73 -6.12 0.05
C GLY A 104 2.97 -4.87 0.54
N LEU A 105 2.22 -4.95 1.65
CA LEU A 105 1.58 -3.80 2.29
C LEU A 105 2.66 -2.88 2.91
N VAL A 106 3.08 -1.87 2.14
CA VAL A 106 4.09 -0.88 2.57
C VAL A 106 3.52 0.02 3.67
N PHE A 107 4.26 0.17 4.76
CA PHE A 107 3.93 1.14 5.79
C PHE A 107 4.22 2.54 5.28
N ALA A 108 3.15 3.27 4.99
CA ALA A 108 3.20 4.62 4.45
C ALA A 108 4.15 5.57 5.20
N HIS A 109 4.30 5.46 6.53
CA HIS A 109 5.24 6.32 7.27
C HIS A 109 5.96 5.51 8.36
N THR A 110 7.13 4.95 8.03
CA THR A 110 8.22 4.78 9.00
C THR A 110 9.48 5.53 8.58
N TRP A 111 9.58 5.95 7.31
CA TRP A 111 10.74 6.66 6.78
C TRP A 111 10.89 8.11 7.29
N ASP A 112 9.81 8.77 7.74
CA ASP A 112 9.91 10.18 8.20
C ASP A 112 10.37 10.36 9.65
N ARG A 113 10.46 9.29 10.45
CA ARG A 113 10.79 9.39 11.89
C ARG A 113 11.70 8.27 12.40
N LEU A 114 12.35 7.55 11.51
CA LEU A 114 13.45 6.67 11.88
C LEU A 114 14.75 7.43 11.60
N PRO A 115 15.62 7.65 12.60
CA PRO A 115 16.93 8.21 12.35
C PRO A 115 17.60 7.41 11.23
N PRO A 116 18.27 8.05 10.26
CA PRO A 116 18.97 7.37 9.17
C PRO A 116 19.85 6.20 9.65
N GLU A 117 20.37 6.27 10.87
CA GLU A 117 21.20 5.24 11.49
C GLU A 117 20.53 3.85 11.61
N VAL A 118 19.26 3.78 12.02
CA VAL A 118 18.56 2.49 12.19
C VAL A 118 18.25 1.84 10.84
N LEU A 119 18.13 2.68 9.81
CA LEU A 119 17.90 2.28 8.43
C LEU A 119 19.15 1.66 7.80
N ALA A 120 20.33 2.21 8.12
CA ALA A 120 21.61 1.64 7.74
C ALA A 120 21.89 0.29 8.46
N GLN A 121 21.41 0.13 9.69
CA GLN A 121 21.60 -1.11 10.47
C GLN A 121 20.82 -2.30 9.91
N MET A 122 19.63 -2.07 9.35
CA MET A 122 18.82 -3.16 8.75
C MET A 122 19.39 -3.71 7.44
N HIS A 123 20.29 -2.99 6.77
CA HIS A 123 20.94 -3.44 5.52
C HIS A 123 22.26 -4.21 5.77
N LEU A 124 22.76 -4.30 7.00
CA LEU A 124 24.08 -4.89 7.30
C LEU A 124 24.02 -6.22 8.09
N GLU A 125 22.87 -6.63 8.60
CA GLU A 125 22.74 -7.90 9.35
C GLU A 125 22.25 -9.09 8.49
N GLU A 126 22.07 -8.93 7.17
CA GLU A 126 21.74 -10.04 6.26
C GLU A 126 22.96 -10.66 5.55
N THR A 127 24.20 -10.31 5.92
CA THR A 127 25.38 -10.96 5.32
C THR A 127 26.44 -11.40 6.32
N GLU A 128 26.07 -12.19 7.34
CA GLU A 128 27.03 -13.13 7.96
C GLU A 128 26.35 -14.46 8.33
N VAL A 129 25.80 -15.17 7.34
CA VAL A 129 25.80 -16.63 7.39
C VAL A 129 26.92 -17.09 6.46
N SER A 130 28.05 -17.44 7.06
CA SER A 130 29.15 -18.12 6.38
C SER A 130 28.67 -19.49 5.92
N VAL A 131 28.27 -19.60 4.65
CA VAL A 131 28.14 -20.88 3.95
C VAL A 131 29.32 -20.97 3.00
N LYS A 132 30.17 -21.97 3.26
CA LYS A 132 31.34 -22.31 2.47
C LYS A 132 30.96 -22.52 1.00
N GLU A 133 31.79 -21.98 0.12
CA GLU A 133 31.71 -22.11 -1.33
C GLU A 133 31.60 -23.57 -1.76
N ASP A 134 30.61 -23.86 -2.61
CA ASP A 134 30.77 -24.84 -3.68
C ASP A 134 30.17 -24.28 -4.97
N LYS A 135 31.06 -24.19 -5.95
CA LYS A 135 30.91 -23.55 -7.25
C LYS A 135 30.28 -24.52 -8.25
N ALA A 136 29.02 -24.33 -8.64
CA ALA A 136 28.52 -24.84 -9.92
C ALA A 136 27.19 -24.18 -10.35
N LYS A 137 27.28 -23.35 -11.40
CA LYS A 137 26.51 -23.44 -12.66
C LYS A 137 24.99 -23.65 -12.54
N LEU A 138 24.21 -22.69 -13.01
CA LEU A 138 23.19 -22.88 -14.07
C LEU A 138 22.46 -21.55 -14.40
N LEU A 139 22.59 -21.19 -15.68
CA LEU A 139 21.75 -20.37 -16.55
C LEU A 139 20.80 -19.32 -15.95
N ALA A 140 21.02 -18.08 -16.36
CA ALA A 140 20.01 -17.03 -16.39
C ALA A 140 18.83 -17.41 -17.31
N PRO A 141 17.60 -17.03 -16.95
CA PRO A 141 16.58 -16.68 -17.91
C PRO A 141 16.41 -15.15 -17.94
N GLU A 142 16.45 -14.62 -19.15
CA GLU A 142 16.06 -13.26 -19.48
C GLU A 142 14.67 -12.94 -18.91
N ILE A 143 14.58 -11.96 -18.02
CA ILE A 143 13.29 -11.34 -17.69
C ILE A 143 12.99 -10.34 -18.79
N SER A 144 12.31 -10.86 -19.82
CA SER A 144 11.65 -10.06 -20.83
C SER A 144 10.64 -9.10 -20.18
N ARG A 145 10.94 -7.81 -20.26
CA ARG A 145 10.00 -6.71 -20.54
C ARG A 145 8.59 -6.85 -19.94
N ILE A 146 8.42 -6.34 -18.72
CA ILE A 146 7.20 -5.61 -18.35
C ILE A 146 7.65 -4.24 -17.88
N MET A 147 7.52 -3.25 -18.77
CA MET A 147 7.72 -1.84 -18.41
C MET A 147 6.63 -1.42 -17.42
N PRO A 148 6.95 -0.93 -16.23
CA PRO A 148 6.03 -0.07 -15.50
C PRO A 148 5.97 1.27 -16.23
N CYS A 149 4.77 1.63 -16.68
CA CYS A 149 4.47 2.92 -17.30
C CYS A 149 4.68 4.03 -16.25
N PRO A 150 5.49 5.07 -16.53
CA PRO A 150 5.81 6.10 -15.55
C PRO A 150 4.66 7.10 -15.43
N LEU A 151 3.83 6.97 -14.39
CA LEU A 151 2.97 8.07 -13.96
C LEU A 151 3.80 9.03 -13.11
N GLN A 152 4.58 9.87 -13.78
CA GLN A 152 5.10 11.09 -13.18
C GLN A 152 3.91 12.03 -12.93
N LYS A 153 3.50 12.16 -11.66
CA LYS A 153 2.81 13.37 -11.22
C LYS A 153 3.88 14.42 -10.95
N THR A 154 4.22 15.20 -11.97
CA THR A 154 4.81 16.53 -11.76
C THR A 154 3.73 17.41 -11.13
N GLN A 155 3.82 17.63 -9.82
CA GLN A 155 3.16 18.75 -9.16
C GLN A 155 4.14 19.92 -9.18
N GLN A 156 3.89 20.89 -10.05
CA GLN A 156 4.42 22.24 -9.86
C GLN A 156 3.77 22.85 -8.60
N PRO A 157 4.52 23.55 -7.75
CA PRO A 157 3.93 24.34 -6.67
C PRO A 157 3.41 25.67 -7.25
N GLU A 158 2.10 25.79 -7.39
CA GLU A 158 1.48 27.10 -7.56
C GLU A 158 1.40 27.76 -6.17
N GLN A 159 2.17 28.84 -6.01
CA GLN A 159 2.07 29.75 -4.87
C GLN A 159 0.81 30.60 -5.03
N PRO A 160 -0.11 30.68 -4.06
CA PRO A 160 -0.93 31.85 -3.92
C PRO A 160 -0.25 32.85 -3.00
N SER A 161 0.26 33.90 -3.64
CA SER A 161 0.59 35.19 -3.05
C SER A 161 -0.63 35.84 -2.37
N ASN A 162 -0.33 36.57 -1.30
CA ASN A 162 -1.09 37.68 -0.69
C ASN A 162 -2.24 37.38 0.28
N LEU A 163 -1.87 37.48 1.56
CA LEU A 163 -2.45 38.33 2.60
C LEU A 163 -3.80 39.01 2.32
N SER A 164 -4.80 38.68 3.15
CA SER A 164 -5.66 39.65 3.83
C SER A 164 -6.43 38.90 4.93
N TRP A 165 -5.92 38.97 6.17
CA TRP A 165 -6.68 38.58 7.35
C TRP A 165 -7.41 39.82 7.85
N CYS A 166 -8.73 39.73 7.91
CA CYS A 166 -9.59 40.70 8.58
C CYS A 166 -9.18 40.85 10.05
N LEU A 167 -8.99 42.09 10.51
CA LEU A 167 -9.10 42.45 11.92
C LEU A 167 -10.40 43.23 12.11
N ASP A 168 -11.26 42.71 12.99
CA ASP A 168 -12.10 43.51 13.89
C ASP A 168 -11.25 43.91 15.10
#